data_AF-A0A316ZZ14-F1
#
_entry.id   AF-A0A316ZZ14-F1
#
_cell.length_a   1.000
_cell.length_b   1.000
_cell.length_c   1.000
_cell.angle_alpha   90.00
_cell.angle_beta   90.00
_cell.angle_gamma   90.00
#
_symmetry.space_group_name_H-M   'P 1'
#
loop_
_entity.id
_entity.type
_entity.pdbx_description
1 polymer ?
#
loop_
_entity_poly.entity_id
_entity_poly.type
_entity_poly.pdbx_seq_one_letter_code
_entity_poly.pdbx_strand_id
1 'polypeptide(L)'
;MVARLSALMLFGASAAIAGPIVPRQNGLTTAAPVAATPVATTWNAGAVQNFPIHASCNATQRTMLQKGLNEAITIVSHARDHILRWGNSSEIYTKYFGNAPTGEPIGWYTKLADGDKADILFRCDNIDGNCGQSGWAGHWRGSNASQETVICDLSYEIRKPLEAMCMHGYNVANGPTNYFWASDLVHRLLHVPSVGEGVVEHYIGESGEKYPGVMNLAKNNATFAVRDSDALQYFALEAYAHDIAVPGIGCSGTYKPKESPAPAATSSSAASATPTKASATSSAAAAPAAPAEACEPHNDHW
;
A
#
# COMPACT_ATOMS: atom_id res chain seq x y z
N MET A 1 -59.07 -32.38 25.46
CA MET A 1 -59.11 -32.28 26.94
C MET A 1 -58.21 -31.11 27.32
N VAL A 2 -58.74 -29.89 27.46
CA VAL A 2 -59.20 -29.26 28.72
C VAL A 2 -58.04 -29.12 29.72
N ALA A 3 -57.39 -27.95 29.76
CA ALA A 3 -57.39 -26.93 30.83
C ALA A 3 -56.53 -27.31 32.07
N ARG A 4 -55.80 -26.41 32.73
CA ARG A 4 -56.28 -25.18 33.36
C ARG A 4 -55.15 -24.20 33.70
N LEU A 5 -55.49 -22.91 33.59
CA LEU A 5 -54.85 -21.77 34.25
C LEU A 5 -54.95 -21.88 35.78
N SER A 6 -54.03 -21.25 36.50
CA SER A 6 -54.35 -20.53 37.74
C SER A 6 -53.39 -19.37 37.97
N ALA A 7 -53.95 -18.16 37.89
CA ALA A 7 -53.36 -16.92 38.34
C ALA A 7 -53.58 -16.76 39.85
N LEU A 8 -52.60 -16.22 40.56
CA LEU A 8 -52.79 -15.75 41.94
C LEU A 8 -52.37 -14.28 42.01
N MET A 9 -53.36 -13.39 42.08
CA MET A 9 -53.17 -12.01 42.51
C MET A 9 -53.08 -11.98 44.03
N LEU A 10 -52.08 -11.27 44.58
CA LEU A 10 -52.10 -10.84 45.98
C LEU A 10 -52.19 -9.31 46.05
N PHE A 11 -53.28 -8.85 46.66
CA PHE A 11 -53.48 -7.49 47.14
C PHE A 11 -52.61 -7.24 48.39
N GLY A 12 -51.76 -6.21 48.34
CA GLY A 12 -50.99 -5.72 49.48
C GLY A 12 -51.43 -4.30 49.84
N ALA A 13 -51.91 -4.13 51.07
CA ALA A 13 -52.55 -2.94 51.60
C ALA A 13 -51.63 -1.71 51.71
N SER A 14 -52.14 -0.54 51.34
CA SER A 14 -51.51 0.76 51.60
C SER A 14 -51.66 1.17 53.06
N ALA A 15 -50.58 1.12 53.83
CA ALA A 15 -50.50 1.79 55.13
C ALA A 15 -50.02 3.23 54.92
N ALA A 16 -50.89 4.21 55.19
CA ALA A 16 -50.51 5.62 55.27
C ALA A 16 -49.87 5.87 56.65
N ILE A 17 -48.59 6.20 56.66
CA ILE A 17 -47.87 6.62 57.88
C ILE A 17 -47.59 8.11 57.74
N ALA A 18 -48.23 8.93 58.57
CA ALA A 18 -47.95 10.36 58.67
C ALA A 18 -46.59 10.55 59.36
N GLY A 19 -45.61 11.09 58.62
CA GLY A 19 -44.28 11.44 59.15
C GLY A 19 -44.28 12.79 59.90
N PRO A 20 -43.32 13.00 60.82
CA PRO A 20 -43.23 14.24 61.60
C PRO A 20 -42.80 15.42 60.73
N ILE A 21 -43.39 16.59 61.00
CA ILE A 21 -43.02 17.88 60.41
C ILE A 21 -41.65 18.27 60.97
N VAL A 22 -40.60 18.18 60.14
CA VAL A 22 -39.24 18.62 60.47
C VAL A 22 -39.10 20.12 60.18
N PRO A 23 -38.54 20.94 61.09
CA PRO A 23 -38.29 22.35 60.82
C PRO A 23 -37.27 22.52 59.69
N ARG A 24 -37.58 23.45 58.78
CA ARG A 24 -36.77 23.82 57.62
C ARG A 24 -35.43 24.41 58.07
N GLN A 25 -34.38 23.60 58.12
CA GLN A 25 -33.01 24.10 58.21
C GLN A 25 -32.61 24.67 56.86
N ASN A 26 -32.53 26.00 56.75
CA ASN A 26 -31.82 26.69 55.66
C ASN A 26 -30.31 26.47 55.85
N GLY A 27 -29.84 25.26 55.60
CA GLY A 27 -28.43 24.99 55.35
C GLY A 27 -28.15 25.29 53.88
N LEU A 28 -27.36 26.32 53.59
CA LEU A 28 -26.67 26.39 52.31
C LEU A 28 -25.72 25.18 52.26
N THR A 29 -26.14 24.11 51.62
CA THR A 29 -25.22 23.10 51.12
C THR A 29 -24.49 23.73 49.94
N THR A 30 -23.30 24.28 50.20
CA THR A 30 -22.30 24.44 49.16
C THR A 30 -22.02 23.06 48.59
N ALA A 31 -22.64 22.75 47.45
CA ALA A 31 -22.28 21.59 46.66
C ALA A 31 -20.79 21.74 46.35
N ALA A 32 -19.96 20.87 46.93
CA ALA A 32 -18.58 20.76 46.52
C ALA A 32 -18.59 20.55 44.99
N PRO A 33 -17.73 21.23 44.22
CA PRO A 33 -17.63 20.97 42.80
C PRO A 33 -17.34 19.47 42.65
N VAL A 34 -18.25 18.74 42.04
CA VAL A 34 -18.01 17.35 41.66
C VAL A 34 -16.83 17.42 40.73
N ALA A 35 -15.65 17.05 41.23
CA ALA A 35 -14.45 16.97 40.40
C ALA A 35 -14.81 16.08 39.23
N ALA A 36 -14.78 16.63 38.02
CA ALA A 36 -15.06 15.87 36.81
C ALA A 36 -14.10 14.68 36.82
N THR A 37 -14.64 13.47 36.91
CA THR A 37 -13.87 12.25 36.75
C THR A 37 -13.12 12.39 35.42
N PRO A 38 -11.79 12.27 35.37
CA PRO A 38 -11.08 12.32 34.10
C PRO A 38 -11.73 11.30 33.18
N VAL A 39 -12.26 11.76 32.05
CA VAL A 39 -12.74 10.85 31.01
C VAL A 39 -11.49 10.09 30.56
N ALA A 40 -11.41 8.81 30.92
CA ALA A 40 -10.31 7.97 30.50
C ALA A 40 -10.36 7.88 28.96
N THR A 41 -9.51 8.67 28.30
CA THR A 41 -9.30 8.57 26.86
C THR A 41 -8.53 7.28 26.59
N THR A 42 -9.08 6.40 25.74
CA THR A 42 -8.33 5.23 25.28
C THR A 42 -7.07 5.70 24.54
N TRP A 43 -5.97 4.95 24.63
CA TRP A 43 -4.69 5.35 24.00
C TRP A 43 -4.80 5.54 22.48
N ASN A 44 -5.80 4.90 21.86
CA ASN A 44 -6.09 4.92 20.43
C ASN A 44 -7.31 5.78 20.05
N ALA A 45 -7.78 6.66 20.94
CA ALA A 45 -8.90 7.53 20.64
C ALA A 45 -8.59 8.39 19.39
N GLY A 46 -9.41 8.27 18.34
CA GLY A 46 -9.23 8.99 17.08
C GLY A 46 -8.40 8.27 16.02
N ALA A 47 -7.77 7.14 16.34
CA ALA A 47 -6.95 6.40 15.39
C ALA A 47 -7.78 5.87 14.21
N VAL A 48 -7.28 6.05 12.99
CA VAL A 48 -7.92 5.63 11.76
C VAL A 48 -7.20 4.41 11.20
N GLN A 49 -7.95 3.33 10.97
CA GLN A 49 -7.41 2.04 10.52
C GLN A 49 -7.42 1.86 9.00
N ASN A 50 -8.19 2.67 8.27
CA ASN A 50 -8.32 2.59 6.81
C ASN A 50 -7.83 3.89 6.18
N PHE A 51 -7.09 3.80 5.09
CA PHE A 51 -6.63 5.01 4.37
C PHE A 51 -7.83 5.82 3.85
N PRO A 52 -7.95 7.10 4.23
CA PRO A 52 -8.90 8.03 3.63
C PRO A 52 -8.76 8.11 2.10
N ILE A 53 -9.89 8.05 1.39
CA ILE A 53 -9.96 8.27 -0.06
C ILE A 53 -10.83 9.51 -0.32
N HIS A 54 -10.23 10.52 -0.94
CA HIS A 54 -10.84 11.81 -1.23
C HIS A 54 -12.08 11.69 -2.15
N ALA A 55 -12.98 12.67 -2.07
CA ALA A 55 -14.24 12.69 -2.83
C ALA A 55 -14.06 12.82 -4.35
N SER A 56 -12.87 13.20 -4.81
CA SER A 56 -12.49 13.20 -6.23
C SER A 56 -12.57 11.82 -6.87
N CYS A 57 -12.44 10.75 -6.09
CA CYS A 57 -12.55 9.39 -6.58
C CYS A 57 -14.03 9.00 -6.72
N ASN A 58 -14.43 8.68 -7.95
CA ASN A 58 -15.77 8.16 -8.23
C ASN A 58 -15.97 6.76 -7.59
N ALA A 59 -17.19 6.20 -7.70
CA ALA A 59 -17.54 4.95 -7.03
C ALA A 59 -16.66 3.75 -7.46
N THR A 60 -16.32 3.62 -8.75
CA THR A 60 -15.51 2.51 -9.25
C THR A 60 -14.04 2.69 -8.90
N GLN A 61 -13.50 3.91 -9.05
CA GLN A 61 -12.15 4.27 -8.62
C GLN A 61 -11.95 3.99 -7.14
N ARG A 62 -12.91 4.39 -6.29
CA ARG A 62 -12.89 4.13 -4.84
C ARG A 62 -12.89 2.64 -4.53
N THR A 63 -13.71 1.86 -5.23
CA THR A 63 -13.78 0.41 -5.00
C THR A 63 -12.46 -0.27 -5.35
N MET A 64 -11.88 0.04 -6.50
CA MET A 64 -10.61 -0.57 -6.94
C MET A 64 -9.45 -0.11 -6.05
N LEU A 65 -9.38 1.18 -5.71
CA LEU A 65 -8.34 1.72 -4.83
C LEU A 65 -8.44 1.13 -3.42
N GLN A 66 -9.64 1.03 -2.85
CA GLN A 66 -9.84 0.40 -1.55
C GLN A 66 -9.38 -1.07 -1.57
N LYS A 67 -9.67 -1.80 -2.64
CA LYS A 67 -9.15 -3.17 -2.81
C LYS A 67 -7.63 -3.17 -2.84
N GLY A 68 -7.01 -2.32 -3.66
CA GLY A 68 -5.56 -2.19 -3.75
C GLY A 68 -4.90 -1.84 -2.41
N LEU A 69 -5.50 -0.95 -1.62
CA LEU A 69 -5.00 -0.59 -0.28
C LEU A 69 -5.08 -1.76 0.70
N ASN A 70 -6.13 -2.58 0.62
CA ASN A 70 -6.23 -3.81 1.41
C ASN A 70 -5.18 -4.84 0.96
N GLU A 71 -4.93 -4.96 -0.34
CA GLU A 71 -3.86 -5.81 -0.88
C GLU A 71 -2.47 -5.30 -0.46
N ALA A 72 -2.25 -3.98 -0.40
CA ALA A 72 -1.03 -3.38 0.12
C ALA A 72 -0.80 -3.75 1.60
N ILE A 73 -1.84 -3.62 2.44
CA ILE A 73 -1.80 -4.08 3.85
C ILE A 73 -1.48 -5.57 3.93
N THR A 74 -1.99 -6.37 3.00
CA THR A 74 -1.76 -7.83 2.96
C THR A 74 -0.29 -8.15 2.75
N ILE A 75 0.36 -7.56 1.73
CA ILE A 75 1.77 -7.86 1.44
C ILE A 75 2.72 -7.33 2.52
N VAL A 76 2.45 -6.17 3.12
CA VAL A 76 3.33 -5.59 4.17
C VAL A 76 3.16 -6.31 5.50
N SER A 77 1.94 -6.72 5.85
CA SER A 77 1.70 -7.54 7.04
C SER A 77 2.41 -8.89 6.90
N HIS A 78 2.31 -9.52 5.73
CA HIS A 78 3.02 -10.76 5.47
C HIS A 78 4.53 -10.58 5.46
N ALA A 79 5.04 -9.51 4.85
CA ALA A 79 6.47 -9.18 4.86
C ALA A 79 7.00 -9.03 6.29
N ARG A 80 6.30 -8.27 7.14
CA ARG A 80 6.62 -8.16 8.58
C ARG A 80 6.66 -9.55 9.24
N ASP A 81 5.64 -10.35 9.03
CA ASP A 81 5.49 -11.66 9.69
C ASP A 81 6.53 -12.67 9.20
N HIS A 82 6.93 -12.62 7.92
CA HIS A 82 8.05 -13.38 7.36
C HIS A 82 9.35 -13.06 8.10
N ILE A 83 9.65 -11.77 8.32
CA ILE A 83 10.85 -11.35 9.06
C ILE A 83 10.75 -11.78 10.53
N LEU A 84 9.59 -11.63 11.17
CA LEU A 84 9.42 -12.07 12.56
C LEU A 84 9.60 -13.58 12.72
N ARG A 85 9.21 -14.36 11.71
CA ARG A 85 9.31 -15.83 11.74
C ARG A 85 10.73 -16.33 11.48
N TRP A 86 11.42 -15.78 10.48
CA TRP A 86 12.68 -16.33 9.98
C TRP A 86 13.88 -15.39 10.17
N GLY A 87 13.64 -14.10 10.33
CA GLY A 87 14.69 -13.09 10.49
C GLY A 87 15.78 -13.23 9.43
N ASN A 88 17.03 -13.17 9.88
CA ASN A 88 18.19 -13.27 9.01
C ASN A 88 18.53 -14.71 8.54
N SER A 89 17.80 -15.74 9.00
CA SER A 89 17.97 -17.09 8.44
C SER A 89 17.19 -17.29 7.15
N SER A 90 16.36 -16.32 6.75
CA SER A 90 15.66 -16.33 5.47
C SER A 90 16.59 -15.96 4.31
N GLU A 91 16.65 -16.82 3.29
CA GLU A 91 17.32 -16.52 2.03
C GLU A 91 16.68 -15.31 1.34
N ILE A 92 15.35 -15.16 1.42
CA ILE A 92 14.63 -14.00 0.88
C ILE A 92 15.03 -12.73 1.63
N TYR A 93 15.14 -12.77 2.98
CA TYR A 93 15.59 -11.62 3.75
C TYR A 93 17.00 -11.19 3.37
N THR A 94 17.94 -12.14 3.41
CA THR A 94 19.35 -11.86 3.11
C THR A 94 19.60 -11.46 1.67
N LYS A 95 18.75 -11.90 0.73
CA LYS A 95 18.77 -11.45 -0.67
C LYS A 95 18.52 -9.95 -0.82
N TYR A 96 17.57 -9.39 -0.06
CA TYR A 96 17.14 -7.99 -0.21
C TYR A 96 17.77 -7.04 0.81
N PHE A 97 18.15 -7.53 1.98
CA PHE A 97 18.67 -6.71 3.08
C PHE A 97 20.07 -7.15 3.56
N GLY A 98 20.70 -8.12 2.89
CA GLY A 98 22.04 -8.58 3.26
C GLY A 98 22.10 -9.09 4.69
N ASN A 99 23.09 -8.63 5.44
CA ASN A 99 23.27 -8.96 6.86
C ASN A 99 22.71 -7.88 7.81
N ALA A 100 21.89 -6.95 7.32
CA ALA A 100 21.35 -5.89 8.16
C ALA A 100 20.43 -6.44 9.28
N PRO A 101 20.40 -5.78 10.45
CA PRO A 101 19.42 -6.10 11.49
C PRO A 101 17.97 -5.99 11.00
N THR A 102 17.12 -6.88 11.49
CA THR A 102 15.71 -7.01 11.06
C THR A 102 14.77 -5.94 11.59
N GLY A 103 15.18 -5.21 12.63
CA GLY A 103 14.30 -4.27 13.33
C GLY A 103 13.80 -3.13 12.44
N GLU A 104 14.67 -2.58 11.59
CA GLU A 104 14.32 -1.46 10.70
C GLU A 104 13.27 -1.85 9.65
N PRO A 105 13.44 -2.90 8.83
CA PRO A 105 12.41 -3.30 7.87
C PRO A 105 11.11 -3.76 8.56
N ILE A 106 11.18 -4.43 9.73
CA ILE A 106 9.98 -4.72 10.55
C ILE A 106 9.24 -3.42 10.89
N GLY A 107 9.97 -2.38 11.31
CA GLY A 107 9.41 -1.07 11.66
C GLY A 107 8.66 -0.44 10.48
N TRP A 108 9.26 -0.42 9.29
CA TRP A 108 8.61 0.12 8.09
C TRP A 108 7.33 -0.64 7.73
N TYR A 109 7.38 -1.97 7.70
CA TYR A 109 6.18 -2.77 7.42
C TYR A 109 5.11 -2.64 8.50
N THR A 110 5.50 -2.47 9.77
CA THR A 110 4.56 -2.22 10.88
C THR A 110 3.87 -0.87 10.74
N LYS A 111 4.59 0.19 10.37
CA LYS A 111 3.98 1.51 10.09
C LYS A 111 2.97 1.43 8.96
N LEU A 112 3.29 0.70 7.89
CA LEU A 112 2.38 0.49 6.75
C LEU A 112 1.13 -0.30 7.16
N ALA A 113 1.32 -1.43 7.85
CA ALA A 113 0.25 -2.34 8.27
C ALA A 113 -0.66 -1.68 9.32
N ASP A 114 -0.09 -1.27 10.45
CA ASP A 114 -0.81 -0.99 11.70
C ASP A 114 -0.78 0.49 12.11
N GLY A 115 0.01 1.32 11.42
CA GLY A 115 0.10 2.76 11.70
C GLY A 115 -1.22 3.49 11.48
N ASP A 116 -1.42 4.58 12.21
CA ASP A 116 -2.57 5.46 12.06
C ASP A 116 -2.58 6.09 10.66
N LYS A 117 -3.73 5.98 9.99
CA LYS A 117 -3.90 6.36 8.59
C LYS A 117 -4.64 7.69 8.44
N ALA A 118 -4.97 8.36 9.54
CA ALA A 118 -5.83 9.55 9.55
C ALA A 118 -5.35 10.65 8.61
N ASP A 119 -4.04 10.89 8.59
CA ASP A 119 -3.46 11.99 7.83
C ASP A 119 -3.11 11.62 6.38
N ILE A 120 -3.21 10.35 5.98
CA ILE A 120 -2.75 9.87 4.67
C ILE A 120 -3.91 9.82 3.67
N LEU A 121 -3.98 10.77 2.74
CA LEU A 121 -5.12 10.91 1.83
C LEU A 121 -4.79 10.49 0.40
N PHE A 122 -5.61 9.62 -0.17
CA PHE A 122 -5.53 9.27 -1.60
C PHE A 122 -6.55 10.04 -2.43
N ARG A 123 -6.12 10.53 -3.59
CA ARG A 123 -6.94 11.34 -4.51
C ARG A 123 -6.95 10.75 -5.92
N CYS A 124 -7.94 11.16 -6.71
CA CYS A 124 -8.10 10.72 -8.11
C CYS A 124 -8.29 11.89 -9.08
N ASP A 125 -8.24 13.14 -8.58
CA ASP A 125 -8.19 14.33 -9.41
C ASP A 125 -6.74 14.67 -9.77
N ASN A 126 -6.52 15.20 -10.98
CA ASN A 126 -5.22 15.68 -11.41
C ASN A 126 -4.94 17.10 -10.86
N ILE A 127 -4.92 17.23 -9.54
CA ILE A 127 -4.87 18.53 -8.86
C ILE A 127 -3.57 19.30 -9.13
N ASP A 128 -2.48 18.58 -9.43
CA ASP A 128 -1.16 19.16 -9.72
C ASP A 128 -0.84 19.22 -11.23
N GLY A 129 -1.70 18.65 -12.10
CA GLY A 129 -1.45 18.58 -13.54
C GLY A 129 -0.58 17.40 -14.00
N ASN A 130 0.13 16.73 -13.08
CA ASN A 130 1.13 15.71 -13.38
C ASN A 130 0.60 14.40 -14.00
N CYS A 131 -0.69 14.09 -13.88
CA CYS A 131 -1.26 12.90 -14.55
C CYS A 131 -1.23 12.97 -16.08
N GLY A 132 -0.92 14.14 -16.67
CA GLY A 132 -0.73 14.29 -18.11
C GLY A 132 0.65 13.84 -18.61
N GLN A 133 1.58 13.51 -17.71
CA GLN A 133 2.91 13.08 -18.08
C GLN A 133 2.90 11.62 -18.58
N SER A 134 3.66 11.34 -19.64
CA SER A 134 3.67 10.02 -20.28
C SER A 134 4.16 8.97 -19.29
N GLY A 135 3.37 7.91 -19.10
CA GLY A 135 3.69 6.82 -18.20
C GLY A 135 3.30 7.07 -16.75
N TRP A 136 2.94 8.28 -16.33
CA TRP A 136 2.62 8.55 -14.92
C TRP A 136 1.30 7.89 -14.51
N ALA A 137 1.39 6.91 -13.62
CA ALA A 137 0.22 6.23 -13.05
C ALA A 137 -0.27 6.90 -11.77
N GLY A 138 0.46 7.90 -11.27
CA GLY A 138 0.18 8.69 -10.08
C GLY A 138 1.46 9.17 -9.44
N HIS A 139 1.34 10.03 -8.43
CA HIS A 139 2.49 10.66 -7.79
C HIS A 139 2.20 11.02 -6.33
N TRP A 140 3.26 11.18 -5.55
CA TRP A 140 3.20 11.84 -4.25
C TRP A 140 3.19 13.36 -4.46
N ARG A 141 2.39 14.10 -3.69
CA ARG A 141 2.20 15.55 -3.92
C ARG A 141 3.34 16.43 -3.41
N GLY A 142 4.40 15.84 -2.87
CA GLY A 142 5.58 16.57 -2.41
C GLY A 142 5.27 17.58 -1.31
N SER A 143 5.99 18.71 -1.30
CA SER A 143 5.84 19.76 -0.29
C SER A 143 4.48 20.47 -0.30
N ASN A 144 3.71 20.38 -1.40
CA ASN A 144 2.42 21.05 -1.52
C ASN A 144 1.34 20.39 -0.64
N ALA A 145 1.42 19.07 -0.48
CA ALA A 145 0.56 18.28 0.40
C ALA A 145 1.24 16.94 0.72
N SER A 146 2.21 16.96 1.63
CA SER A 146 3.13 15.84 1.85
C SER A 146 2.47 14.55 2.34
N GLN A 147 1.24 14.62 2.83
CA GLN A 147 0.49 13.45 3.27
C GLN A 147 -0.49 12.93 2.21
N GLU A 148 -0.41 13.44 0.99
CA GLU A 148 -1.33 13.12 -0.08
C GLU A 148 -0.66 12.40 -1.25
N THR A 149 -1.36 11.42 -1.81
CA THR A 149 -0.97 10.71 -3.03
C THR A 149 -2.09 10.82 -4.06
N VAL A 150 -1.72 11.10 -5.31
CA VAL A 150 -2.62 11.12 -6.47
C VAL A 150 -2.52 9.80 -7.23
N ILE A 151 -3.68 9.24 -7.55
CA ILE A 151 -3.85 8.09 -8.44
C ILE A 151 -4.35 8.60 -9.79
N CYS A 152 -3.55 8.42 -10.84
CA CYS A 152 -3.94 8.77 -12.20
C CYS A 152 -4.71 7.64 -12.87
N ASP A 153 -5.48 7.96 -13.93
CA ASP A 153 -6.31 6.99 -14.66
C ASP A 153 -5.50 5.78 -15.14
N LEU A 154 -4.25 5.99 -15.56
CA LEU A 154 -3.37 4.92 -16.00
C LEU A 154 -3.19 3.80 -14.95
N SER A 155 -3.20 4.10 -13.64
CA SER A 155 -3.14 3.06 -12.60
C SER A 155 -4.30 2.06 -12.72
N TYR A 156 -5.50 2.53 -13.02
CA TYR A 156 -6.69 1.69 -13.17
C TYR A 156 -6.66 0.80 -14.42
N GLU A 157 -5.79 1.10 -15.38
CA GLU A 157 -5.62 0.33 -16.60
C GLU A 157 -4.51 -0.71 -16.49
N ILE A 158 -3.38 -0.34 -15.87
CA ILE A 158 -2.15 -1.14 -15.93
C ILE A 158 -1.90 -1.98 -14.68
N ARG A 159 -2.38 -1.55 -13.50
CA ARG A 159 -2.10 -2.26 -12.24
C ARG A 159 -2.93 -3.53 -12.16
N LYS A 160 -2.28 -4.64 -11.85
CA LYS A 160 -2.95 -5.93 -11.62
C LYS A 160 -3.38 -6.07 -10.16
N PRO A 161 -4.47 -6.80 -9.89
CA PRO A 161 -4.81 -7.18 -8.53
C PRO A 161 -3.81 -8.23 -8.02
N LEU A 162 -3.56 -8.25 -6.71
CA LEU A 162 -2.55 -9.11 -6.08
C LEU A 162 -2.77 -10.60 -6.33
N GLU A 163 -4.02 -11.06 -6.53
CA GLU A 163 -4.31 -12.47 -6.81
C GLU A 163 -3.72 -12.93 -8.16
N ALA A 164 -3.27 -12.02 -9.01
CA ALA A 164 -2.54 -12.31 -10.23
C ALA A 164 -1.02 -12.52 -10.01
N MET A 165 -0.55 -12.58 -8.75
CA MET A 165 0.85 -12.84 -8.43
C MET A 165 1.35 -14.12 -9.11
N CYS A 166 2.52 -14.04 -9.75
CA CYS A 166 3.13 -15.12 -10.54
C CYS A 166 2.34 -15.56 -11.79
N MET A 167 1.31 -14.81 -12.20
CA MET A 167 0.57 -15.03 -13.45
C MET A 167 1.07 -14.09 -14.55
N HIS A 168 0.55 -14.26 -15.78
CA HIS A 168 0.79 -13.36 -16.92
C HIS A 168 2.26 -13.16 -17.29
N GLY A 169 3.12 -14.13 -16.96
CA GLY A 169 4.57 -14.05 -17.20
C GLY A 169 5.33 -13.16 -16.22
N TYR A 170 4.66 -12.62 -15.19
CA TYR A 170 5.32 -11.87 -14.13
C TYR A 170 6.25 -12.77 -13.31
N ASN A 171 7.44 -12.26 -13.01
CA ASN A 171 8.35 -12.80 -12.01
C ASN A 171 9.07 -11.63 -11.34
N VAL A 172 9.49 -11.80 -10.09
CA VAL A 172 10.02 -10.71 -9.26
C VAL A 172 11.27 -10.10 -9.87
N ALA A 173 12.18 -10.90 -10.43
CA ALA A 173 13.45 -10.40 -10.95
C ALA A 173 13.32 -9.53 -12.21
N ASN A 174 12.28 -9.73 -13.03
CA ASN A 174 12.14 -9.06 -14.34
C ASN A 174 10.89 -8.20 -14.46
N GLY A 175 9.92 -8.36 -13.57
CA GLY A 175 8.69 -7.58 -13.55
C GLY A 175 8.90 -6.22 -12.89
N PRO A 176 8.11 -5.21 -13.26
CA PRO A 176 8.16 -3.92 -12.57
C PRO A 176 7.60 -4.09 -11.14
N THR A 177 8.25 -3.47 -10.16
CA THR A 177 7.82 -3.57 -8.75
C THR A 177 6.41 -3.04 -8.54
N ASN A 178 6.00 -2.03 -9.32
CA ASN A 178 4.65 -1.48 -9.31
C ASN A 178 3.63 -2.24 -10.20
N TYR A 179 3.90 -3.48 -10.61
CA TYR A 179 2.96 -4.25 -11.44
C TYR A 179 1.59 -4.46 -10.78
N PHE A 180 1.58 -4.65 -9.46
CA PHE A 180 0.36 -4.85 -8.68
C PHE A 180 -0.08 -3.56 -7.99
N TRP A 181 -1.39 -3.41 -7.78
CA TRP A 181 -1.93 -2.36 -6.91
C TRP A 181 -1.25 -2.36 -5.53
N ALA A 182 -1.08 -3.55 -4.95
CA ALA A 182 -0.47 -3.73 -3.64
C ALA A 182 0.91 -3.05 -3.54
N SER A 183 1.84 -3.37 -4.44
CA SER A 183 3.21 -2.88 -4.37
C SER A 183 3.37 -1.44 -4.84
N ASP A 184 2.59 -1.01 -5.84
CA ASP A 184 2.54 0.40 -6.24
C ASP A 184 2.10 1.30 -5.08
N LEU A 185 1.07 0.88 -4.32
CA LEU A 185 0.60 1.63 -3.16
C LEU A 185 1.58 1.58 -1.99
N VAL A 186 2.27 0.46 -1.76
CA VAL A 186 3.36 0.38 -0.76
C VAL A 186 4.45 1.40 -1.07
N HIS A 187 4.92 1.46 -2.32
CA HIS A 187 5.92 2.45 -2.73
C HIS A 187 5.49 3.88 -2.41
N ARG A 188 4.28 4.26 -2.84
CA ARG A 188 3.75 5.62 -2.62
C ARG A 188 3.66 5.95 -1.13
N LEU A 189 3.22 4.98 -0.33
CA LEU A 189 3.13 5.13 1.12
C LEU A 189 4.51 5.29 1.76
N LEU A 190 5.55 4.62 1.26
CA LEU A 190 6.91 4.79 1.77
C LEU A 190 7.44 6.22 1.54
N HIS A 191 6.96 6.93 0.53
CA HIS A 191 7.29 8.35 0.31
C HIS A 191 6.49 9.32 1.19
N VAL A 192 5.45 8.84 1.89
CA VAL A 192 4.69 9.68 2.82
C VAL A 192 5.48 9.89 4.13
N PRO A 193 5.73 11.13 4.58
CA PRO A 193 6.55 11.39 5.77
C PRO A 193 6.10 10.72 7.06
N SER A 194 4.80 10.54 7.30
CA SER A 194 4.34 9.80 8.50
C SER A 194 4.66 8.29 8.45
N VAL A 195 5.10 7.76 7.31
CA VAL A 195 5.48 6.37 7.11
C VAL A 195 7.00 6.26 6.96
N GLY A 196 7.55 6.79 5.87
CA GLY A 196 8.97 6.66 5.53
C GLY A 196 9.88 7.71 6.13
N GLU A 197 9.33 8.72 6.82
CA GLU A 197 10.08 9.75 7.57
C GLU A 197 11.12 10.53 6.74
N GLY A 198 11.01 10.52 5.41
CA GLY A 198 12.02 11.08 4.51
C GLY A 198 13.38 10.38 4.58
N VAL A 199 13.43 9.16 5.14
CA VAL A 199 14.63 8.31 5.18
C VAL A 199 14.47 7.07 4.34
N VAL A 200 13.24 6.63 4.08
CA VAL A 200 12.96 5.61 3.07
C VAL A 200 12.89 6.27 1.71
N GLU A 201 13.85 5.97 0.85
CA GLU A 201 14.08 6.67 -0.42
C GLU A 201 14.61 5.70 -1.48
N HIS A 202 14.93 6.21 -2.67
CA HIS A 202 15.66 5.46 -3.69
C HIS A 202 17.17 5.58 -3.46
N TYR A 203 17.80 4.51 -2.96
CA TYR A 203 19.25 4.44 -2.75
C TYR A 203 19.98 3.72 -3.89
N ILE A 204 19.23 3.08 -4.78
CA ILE A 204 19.72 2.61 -6.07
C ILE A 204 19.63 3.77 -7.07
N GLY A 205 20.79 4.22 -7.59
CA GLY A 205 20.84 5.39 -8.47
C GLY A 205 20.01 5.24 -9.75
N GLU A 206 19.54 6.38 -10.28
CA GLU A 206 18.57 6.48 -11.40
C GLU A 206 19.06 5.87 -12.73
N SER A 207 20.38 5.72 -12.89
CA SER A 207 20.99 5.24 -14.15
C SER A 207 21.12 3.71 -14.25
N GLY A 208 20.71 2.97 -13.21
CA GLY A 208 20.87 1.53 -13.12
C GLY A 208 19.56 0.77 -13.22
N GLU A 209 19.61 -0.49 -13.67
CA GLU A 209 18.45 -1.38 -13.61
C GLU A 209 18.11 -1.70 -12.14
N LYS A 210 16.82 -1.57 -11.75
CA LYS A 210 16.41 -1.62 -10.34
C LYS A 210 16.77 -2.92 -9.63
N TYR A 211 16.41 -4.07 -10.21
CA TYR A 211 16.65 -5.37 -9.58
C TYR A 211 18.14 -5.62 -9.25
N PRO A 212 19.09 -5.54 -10.21
CA PRO A 212 20.51 -5.70 -9.88
C PRO A 212 21.03 -4.57 -8.99
N GLY A 213 20.47 -3.36 -9.08
CA GLY A 213 20.75 -2.26 -8.16
C GLY A 213 20.47 -2.65 -6.71
N VAL A 214 19.27 -3.17 -6.44
CA VAL A 214 18.85 -3.61 -5.09
C VAL A 214 19.73 -4.77 -4.60
N MET A 215 20.02 -5.76 -5.46
CA MET A 215 20.91 -6.87 -5.10
C MET A 215 22.32 -6.36 -4.74
N ASN A 216 22.82 -5.39 -5.51
CA ASN A 216 24.12 -4.78 -5.26
C ASN A 216 24.12 -3.95 -3.96
N LEU A 217 23.02 -3.24 -3.68
CA LEU A 217 22.85 -2.46 -2.46
C LEU A 217 22.82 -3.39 -1.23
N ALA A 218 22.04 -4.48 -1.27
CA ALA A 218 21.99 -5.47 -0.20
C ALA A 218 23.38 -6.07 0.11
N LYS A 219 24.15 -6.37 -0.95
CA LYS A 219 25.48 -6.99 -0.82
C LYS A 219 26.54 -6.04 -0.26
N ASN A 220 26.54 -4.79 -0.72
CA ASN A 220 27.65 -3.86 -0.46
C ASN A 220 27.30 -2.76 0.54
N ASN A 221 26.02 -2.49 0.78
CA ASN A 221 25.55 -1.43 1.66
C ASN A 221 24.18 -1.76 2.28
N ALA A 222 24.15 -2.83 3.06
CA ALA A 222 22.95 -3.35 3.72
C ALA A 222 22.24 -2.30 4.61
N THR A 223 22.98 -1.31 5.13
CA THR A 223 22.43 -0.18 5.90
C THR A 223 21.45 0.68 5.09
N PHE A 224 21.68 0.87 3.79
CA PHE A 224 20.73 1.58 2.93
C PHE A 224 19.68 0.64 2.35
N ALA A 225 20.00 -0.65 2.14
CA ALA A 225 19.04 -1.61 1.61
C ALA A 225 17.76 -1.72 2.46
N VAL A 226 17.88 -1.64 3.80
CA VAL A 226 16.71 -1.70 4.70
C VAL A 226 15.79 -0.48 4.67
N ARG A 227 16.19 0.59 3.98
CA ARG A 227 15.40 1.81 3.78
C ARG A 227 15.34 2.21 2.31
N ASP A 228 15.66 1.28 1.41
CA ASP A 228 15.45 1.47 -0.02
C ASP A 228 14.02 1.06 -0.38
N SER A 229 13.26 1.99 -0.95
CA SER A 229 11.85 1.78 -1.25
C SER A 229 11.62 0.65 -2.25
N ASP A 230 12.56 0.43 -3.18
CA ASP A 230 12.52 -0.69 -4.13
C ASP A 230 12.89 -2.02 -3.45
N ALA A 231 13.90 -2.05 -2.59
CA ALA A 231 14.25 -3.23 -1.79
C ALA A 231 13.08 -3.70 -0.91
N LEU A 232 12.41 -2.76 -0.24
CA LEU A 232 11.23 -3.04 0.57
C LEU A 232 10.06 -3.60 -0.27
N GLN A 233 9.84 -3.08 -1.49
CA GLN A 233 8.83 -3.65 -2.38
C GLN A 233 9.20 -5.05 -2.85
N TYR A 234 10.44 -5.24 -3.33
CA TYR A 234 10.88 -6.54 -3.84
C TYR A 234 10.82 -7.62 -2.77
N PHE A 235 11.25 -7.32 -1.53
CA PHE A 235 11.13 -8.26 -0.42
C PHE A 235 9.67 -8.64 -0.16
N ALA A 236 8.77 -7.66 -0.07
CA ALA A 236 7.36 -7.91 0.22
C ALA A 236 6.70 -8.76 -0.89
N LEU A 237 7.02 -8.47 -2.16
CA LEU A 237 6.54 -9.22 -3.31
C LEU A 237 7.07 -10.66 -3.33
N GLU A 238 8.36 -10.87 -3.09
CA GLU A 238 8.95 -12.21 -3.13
C GLU A 238 8.53 -13.07 -1.93
N ALA A 239 8.47 -12.48 -0.73
CA ALA A 239 7.96 -13.17 0.45
C ALA A 239 6.50 -13.62 0.23
N TYR A 240 5.63 -12.73 -0.28
CA TYR A 240 4.25 -13.09 -0.60
C TYR A 240 4.17 -14.14 -1.70
N ALA A 241 4.96 -13.99 -2.76
CA ALA A 241 4.98 -14.94 -3.87
C ALA A 241 5.37 -16.36 -3.39
N HIS A 242 6.44 -16.45 -2.59
CA HIS A 242 6.99 -17.71 -2.11
C HIS A 242 6.12 -18.35 -1.03
N ASP A 243 5.59 -17.58 -0.09
CA ASP A 243 4.90 -18.17 1.07
C ASP A 243 3.40 -18.36 0.85
N ILE A 244 2.78 -17.52 0.02
CA ILE A 244 1.32 -17.45 -0.14
C ILE A 244 0.91 -17.78 -1.57
N ALA A 245 1.40 -17.05 -2.58
CA ALA A 245 0.87 -17.19 -3.95
C ALA A 245 1.21 -18.55 -4.58
N VAL A 246 2.46 -18.98 -4.44
CA VAL A 246 2.94 -20.30 -4.91
C VAL A 246 3.81 -20.92 -3.81
N PRO A 247 3.20 -21.51 -2.77
CA PRO A 247 3.89 -21.92 -1.55
C PRO A 247 5.14 -22.79 -1.79
N GLY A 248 6.29 -22.32 -1.28
CA GLY A 248 7.59 -23.00 -1.35
C GLY A 248 8.31 -22.89 -2.70
N ILE A 249 7.74 -22.19 -3.69
CA ILE A 249 8.31 -22.05 -5.03
C ILE A 249 8.38 -20.57 -5.44
N GLY A 250 7.28 -19.85 -5.29
CA GLY A 250 7.14 -18.46 -5.73
C GLY A 250 7.36 -18.27 -7.23
N CYS A 251 7.77 -17.06 -7.59
CA CYS A 251 8.17 -16.67 -8.94
C CYS A 251 9.31 -15.66 -8.88
N SER A 252 10.38 -15.98 -8.14
CA SER A 252 11.56 -15.12 -8.03
C SER A 252 12.15 -14.79 -9.41
N GLY A 253 12.24 -15.79 -10.29
CA GLY A 253 12.74 -15.67 -11.64
C GLY A 253 14.27 -15.51 -11.72
N THR A 254 14.81 -15.58 -12.93
CA THR A 254 16.21 -15.30 -13.22
C THR A 254 16.30 -13.98 -13.96
N TYR A 255 17.08 -13.04 -13.43
CA TYR A 255 17.25 -11.72 -14.02
C TYR A 255 17.78 -11.79 -15.47
N LYS A 256 17.18 -10.98 -16.35
CA LYS A 256 17.57 -10.79 -17.74
C LYS A 256 17.82 -9.29 -17.95
N PRO A 257 19.06 -8.88 -18.26
CA PRO A 257 19.36 -7.48 -18.57
C PRO A 257 18.46 -6.96 -19.71
N LYS A 258 17.96 -5.74 -19.59
CA LYS A 258 17.26 -5.08 -20.70
C LYS A 258 18.26 -4.82 -21.83
N GLU A 259 17.94 -5.27 -23.04
CA GLU A 259 18.75 -4.96 -24.22
C GLU A 259 18.66 -3.45 -24.52
N SER A 260 19.81 -2.78 -24.65
CA SER A 260 19.83 -1.41 -25.19
C SER A 260 19.36 -1.44 -26.65
N PRO A 261 18.54 -0.48 -27.10
CA PRO A 261 18.17 -0.39 -28.50
C PRO A 261 19.44 -0.30 -29.35
N ALA A 262 19.65 -1.27 -30.25
CA ALA A 262 20.74 -1.18 -31.21
C ALA A 262 20.55 0.11 -32.05
N PRO A 263 21.61 0.88 -32.34
CA PRO A 263 21.49 2.07 -33.17
C PRO A 263 20.87 1.69 -34.51
N ALA A 264 19.77 2.36 -34.86
CA ALA A 264 19.07 2.13 -36.11
C ALA A 264 20.04 2.30 -37.28
N ALA A 265 20.28 1.22 -38.02
CA ALA A 265 21.05 1.29 -39.25
C ALA A 265 20.30 2.18 -40.24
N THR A 266 20.85 3.36 -40.54
CA THR A 266 20.41 4.20 -41.66
C THR A 266 20.69 3.48 -42.97
N SER A 267 19.69 2.75 -43.46
CA SER A 267 19.69 2.17 -44.81
C SER A 267 19.49 3.31 -45.82
N SER A 268 20.57 3.74 -46.46
CA SER A 268 20.49 4.61 -47.64
C SER A 268 19.70 3.90 -48.75
N SER A 269 18.59 4.52 -49.17
CA SER A 269 17.71 4.03 -50.22
C SER A 269 18.36 4.20 -51.60
N ALA A 270 18.71 3.07 -52.23
CA ALA A 270 18.90 3.00 -53.68
C ALA A 270 17.59 2.53 -54.33
N ALA A 271 17.07 3.34 -55.24
CA ALA A 271 15.85 3.08 -56.00
C ALA A 271 16.06 2.03 -57.09
N SER A 272 15.13 1.07 -57.24
CA SER A 272 14.42 0.79 -58.51
C SER A 272 13.55 -0.47 -58.49
N ALA A 273 12.44 -0.35 -59.24
CA ALA A 273 11.59 -1.38 -59.86
C ALA A 273 10.58 -2.20 -59.01
N THR A 274 9.33 -1.72 -59.05
CA THR A 274 8.06 -2.49 -59.06
C THR A 274 8.04 -3.56 -60.16
N PRO A 275 7.32 -4.71 -60.00
CA PRO A 275 5.85 -4.69 -59.87
C PRO A 275 5.15 -5.78 -59.00
N THR A 276 3.86 -5.51 -58.79
CA THR A 276 2.73 -6.44 -58.58
C THR A 276 2.52 -7.20 -57.26
N LYS A 277 1.64 -6.59 -56.43
CA LYS A 277 0.37 -7.13 -55.91
C LYS A 277 0.33 -8.59 -55.39
N ALA A 278 0.39 -8.74 -54.06
CA ALA A 278 -0.41 -9.72 -53.32
C ALA A 278 -0.79 -9.13 -51.96
N SER A 279 -2.09 -8.94 -51.74
CA SER A 279 -2.67 -8.69 -50.41
C SER A 279 -2.49 -9.93 -49.56
N ALA A 280 -1.73 -9.82 -48.48
CA ALA A 280 -1.85 -10.68 -47.31
C ALA A 280 -1.86 -9.76 -46.10
N THR A 281 -3.05 -9.50 -45.57
CA THR A 281 -3.25 -8.75 -44.34
C THR A 281 -2.85 -9.66 -43.17
N SER A 282 -1.56 -9.71 -42.89
CA SER A 282 -1.02 -10.31 -41.67
C SER A 282 -0.98 -9.22 -40.59
N SER A 283 -2.11 -9.00 -39.91
CA SER A 283 -2.08 -8.33 -38.61
C SER A 283 -1.37 -9.27 -37.64
N ALA A 284 -0.04 -9.18 -37.59
CA ALA A 284 0.69 -9.58 -36.41
C ALA A 284 0.24 -8.62 -35.30
N ALA A 285 -0.67 -9.09 -34.47
CA ALA A 285 -0.96 -8.44 -33.20
C ALA A 285 0.36 -8.34 -32.46
N ALA A 286 0.89 -7.13 -32.34
CA ALA A 286 1.97 -6.84 -31.42
C ALA A 286 1.53 -7.37 -30.05
N ALA A 287 2.36 -8.23 -29.44
CA ALA A 287 2.20 -8.53 -28.03
C ALA A 287 2.14 -7.17 -27.29
N PRO A 288 1.23 -6.99 -26.32
CA PRO A 288 1.19 -5.75 -25.57
C PRO A 288 2.58 -5.54 -24.98
N ALA A 289 3.15 -4.36 -25.24
CA ALA A 289 4.38 -3.94 -24.57
C ALA A 289 4.17 -4.16 -23.07
N ALA A 290 5.17 -4.73 -22.39
CA ALA A 290 5.17 -4.77 -20.93
C ALA A 290 4.87 -3.36 -20.42
N PRO A 291 3.99 -3.20 -19.41
CA PRO A 291 3.67 -1.88 -18.90
C PRO A 291 4.98 -1.18 -18.54
N ALA A 292 5.21 -0.03 -19.17
CA ALA A 292 6.35 0.81 -18.86
C ALA A 292 6.25 1.24 -17.40
N GLU A 293 7.42 1.37 -16.77
CA GLU A 293 7.51 1.78 -15.37
C GLU A 293 6.99 3.22 -15.24
N ALA A 294 6.02 3.40 -14.35
CA ALA A 294 5.20 4.61 -14.30
C ALA A 294 5.68 5.68 -13.31
N CYS A 295 6.87 5.48 -12.74
CA CYS A 295 7.45 6.30 -11.67
C CYS A 295 8.97 6.35 -11.89
N GLU A 296 9.42 6.93 -13.00
CA GLU A 296 10.81 7.41 -13.09
C GLU A 296 10.93 8.68 -12.24
N PRO A 297 12.01 8.84 -11.45
CA PRO A 297 12.28 10.09 -10.75
C PRO A 297 12.35 11.25 -11.74
N HIS A 298 11.60 12.31 -11.47
CA HIS A 298 11.64 13.53 -12.27
C HIS A 298 11.95 14.75 -11.39
N ASN A 299 12.69 15.70 -11.97
CA ASN A 299 13.38 16.80 -11.29
C ASN A 299 12.50 17.80 -10.52
N ASP A 300 11.19 17.62 -10.47
CA ASP A 300 10.27 18.46 -9.73
C ASP A 300 9.62 17.78 -8.53
N HIS A 301 9.36 16.47 -8.54
CA HIS A 301 9.01 15.65 -7.37
C HIS A 301 9.25 14.17 -7.70
N TRP A 302 9.76 13.41 -6.72
CA TRP A 302 10.12 11.98 -6.83
C TRP A 302 8.91 11.09 -7.17
#